data_AF-W2FPF0-F1
#
_entry.id   AF-W2FPF0-F1
#
_cell.length_a   1.000
_cell.length_b   1.000
_cell.length_c   1.000
_cell.angle_alpha   90.00
_cell.angle_beta   90.00
_cell.angle_gamma   90.00
#
_symmetry.space_group_name_H-M   'P 1'
#
loop_
_entity.id
_entity.type
_entity.pdbx_description
1 polymer ?
#
loop_
_entity_poly.entity_id
_entity_poly.type
_entity_poly.pdbx_seq_one_letter_code
_entity_poly.pdbx_strand_id
1 'polypeptide(L)'
;MQNQKYVYNGHKRKHALKYQSVIAPDGIIIHLRGPYAGTLHDAFILRESGLLEAAAEHLKFGGKHDIFYGDPAYGQQDHIIAPFKGALLTEDEQEFSKRMSEVRVSVEWGFGKIVRYWAFVDFAKNQKLRLQRLGKMYAMAAFLSNVDTCVYGSQTSKFFGLAPLSLSEYLHSG
;
A
#
# COMPACT_ATOMS: atom_id res chain seq x y z
N MET A 1 -31.74 -9.91 0.68
CA MET A 1 -30.87 -10.57 1.68
C MET A 1 -29.82 -11.41 0.95
N GLN A 2 -28.61 -10.88 0.72
CA GLN A 2 -27.46 -11.65 0.21
C GLN A 2 -26.21 -10.77 0.42
N ASN A 3 -25.05 -11.39 0.65
CA ASN A 3 -23.71 -10.78 0.85
C ASN A 3 -23.25 -10.38 2.26
N GLN A 4 -23.77 -11.01 3.33
CA GLN A 4 -23.10 -10.96 4.64
C GLN A 4 -22.05 -12.08 4.85
N LYS A 5 -22.06 -13.14 4.02
CA LYS A 5 -21.16 -14.29 4.19
C LYS A 5 -19.77 -14.09 3.58
N TYR A 6 -19.58 -13.13 2.67
CA TYR A 6 -18.31 -12.91 1.97
C TYR A 6 -17.28 -12.06 2.74
N VAL A 7 -17.66 -11.49 3.89
CA VAL A 7 -16.79 -10.64 4.74
C VAL A 7 -16.54 -11.30 6.10
N TYR A 8 -16.69 -12.62 6.19
CA TYR A 8 -16.61 -13.35 7.44
C TYR A 8 -15.38 -14.26 7.46
N ASN A 9 -14.30 -13.83 8.10
CA ASN A 9 -13.20 -14.71 8.46
C ASN A 9 -13.55 -15.38 9.80
N GLY A 10 -13.94 -16.67 9.74
CA GLY A 10 -14.43 -17.44 10.89
C GLY A 10 -13.42 -17.59 12.04
N HIS A 11 -12.13 -17.34 11.80
CA HIS A 11 -11.10 -17.54 12.82
C HIS A 11 -10.87 -16.31 13.72
N LYS A 12 -11.27 -15.09 13.31
CA LYS A 12 -10.99 -13.85 14.09
C LYS A 12 -12.18 -12.90 14.32
N ARG A 13 -13.41 -13.26 13.94
CA ARG A 13 -14.64 -12.46 14.19
C ARG A 13 -14.49 -10.94 13.91
N LYS A 14 -13.74 -10.55 12.87
CA LYS A 14 -13.61 -9.17 12.39
C LYS A 14 -13.85 -9.12 10.88
N HIS A 15 -14.56 -8.09 10.41
CA HIS A 15 -14.64 -7.76 9.00
C HIS A 15 -13.24 -7.38 8.50
N ALA A 16 -12.55 -8.29 7.81
CA ALA A 16 -11.23 -7.98 7.25
C ALA A 16 -11.43 -7.08 6.02
N LEU A 17 -10.95 -5.84 6.08
CA LEU A 17 -10.82 -4.95 4.92
C LEU A 17 -9.37 -4.96 4.45
N LYS A 18 -9.19 -4.95 3.13
CA LYS A 18 -7.88 -4.78 2.49
C LYS A 18 -7.83 -3.44 1.75
N TYR A 19 -6.64 -2.87 1.67
CA TYR A 19 -6.35 -1.66 0.89
C TYR A 19 -5.10 -1.93 0.04
N GLN A 20 -5.10 -1.42 -1.18
CA GLN A 20 -3.94 -1.41 -2.07
C GLN A 20 -3.28 -0.05 -1.97
N SER A 21 -1.98 0.02 -1.67
CA SER A 21 -1.26 1.29 -1.69
C SER A 21 0.10 1.17 -2.36
N VAL A 22 0.64 2.33 -2.76
CA VAL A 22 2.04 2.51 -3.13
C VAL A 22 2.59 3.65 -2.31
N ILE A 23 3.78 3.42 -1.73
CA ILE A 23 4.52 4.40 -0.95
C ILE A 23 5.83 4.68 -1.69
N ALA A 24 6.10 5.95 -1.96
CA ALA A 24 7.33 6.41 -2.56
C ALA A 24 8.48 6.42 -1.54
N PRO A 25 9.76 6.44 -1.97
CA PRO A 25 10.90 6.42 -1.05
C PRO A 25 10.95 7.61 -0.07
N ASP A 26 10.34 8.73 -0.44
CA ASP A 26 10.20 9.92 0.39
C ASP A 26 9.12 9.76 1.49
N GLY A 27 8.41 8.63 1.50
CA GLY A 27 7.38 8.26 2.46
C GLY A 27 5.98 8.76 2.12
N ILE A 28 5.77 9.35 0.94
CA ILE A 28 4.46 9.79 0.47
C ILE A 28 3.68 8.60 -0.09
N ILE A 29 2.42 8.46 0.33
CA ILE A 29 1.48 7.52 -0.27
C ILE A 29 0.98 8.14 -1.58
N ILE A 30 1.48 7.63 -2.71
CA ILE A 30 1.17 8.15 -4.05
C ILE A 30 -0.03 7.46 -4.71
N HIS A 31 -0.42 6.30 -4.20
CA HIS A 31 -1.60 5.57 -4.66
C HIS A 31 -2.27 4.86 -3.49
N LEU A 32 -3.60 4.94 -3.44
CA LEU A 32 -4.41 4.24 -2.45
C LEU A 32 -5.78 3.86 -3.04
N ARG A 33 -6.15 2.59 -2.92
CA ARG A 33 -7.43 2.04 -3.36
C ARG A 33 -8.03 1.10 -2.33
N GLY A 34 -9.36 1.00 -2.36
CA GLY A 34 -10.16 0.19 -1.45
C GLY A 34 -11.30 1.00 -0.79
N PRO A 35 -11.97 0.43 0.22
CA PRO A 35 -11.70 -0.86 0.83
C PRO A 35 -12.15 -2.02 -0.06
N TYR A 36 -11.36 -3.09 -0.06
CA TYR A 36 -11.70 -4.38 -0.66
C TYR A 36 -12.12 -5.37 0.41
N ALA A 37 -12.99 -6.32 0.05
CA ALA A 37 -13.32 -7.43 0.94
C ALA A 37 -12.05 -8.27 1.19
N GLY A 38 -11.75 -8.56 2.47
CA GLY A 38 -10.51 -9.26 2.83
C GLY A 38 -10.43 -10.71 2.37
N THR A 39 -11.53 -11.27 1.86
CA THR A 39 -11.58 -12.58 1.22
C THR A 39 -11.07 -12.57 -0.22
N LEU A 40 -10.95 -11.40 -0.85
CA LEU A 40 -10.40 -11.28 -2.20
C LEU A 40 -8.89 -11.56 -2.18
N HIS A 41 -8.44 -12.24 -3.24
CA HIS A 41 -7.03 -12.52 -3.48
C HIS A 41 -6.27 -11.23 -3.81
N ASP A 42 -5.02 -11.12 -3.37
CA ASP A 42 -4.24 -9.89 -3.50
C ASP A 42 -3.95 -9.54 -4.97
N ALA A 43 -3.68 -10.54 -5.82
CA ALA A 43 -3.55 -10.35 -7.26
C ALA A 43 -4.84 -9.81 -7.92
N PHE A 44 -6.02 -10.22 -7.42
CA PHE A 44 -7.29 -9.67 -7.90
C PHE A 44 -7.44 -8.21 -7.45
N ILE A 45 -7.09 -7.89 -6.21
CA ILE A 45 -7.10 -6.51 -5.69
C ILE A 45 -6.15 -5.61 -6.48
N LEU A 46 -4.95 -6.09 -6.81
CA LEU A 46 -3.99 -5.34 -7.61
C LEU A 46 -4.59 -4.94 -8.96
N ARG A 47 -5.17 -5.91 -9.69
CA ARG A 47 -5.83 -5.65 -10.97
C ARG A 47 -7.01 -4.68 -10.81
N GLU A 48 -7.88 -4.93 -9.83
CA GLU A 48 -9.06 -4.08 -9.58
C GLU A 48 -8.69 -2.66 -9.11
N SER A 49 -7.47 -2.46 -8.62
CA SER A 49 -7.00 -1.14 -8.18
C SER A 49 -6.69 -0.19 -9.35
N GLY A 50 -6.45 -0.73 -10.55
CA GLY A 50 -6.02 0.05 -11.72
C GLY A 50 -4.61 0.64 -11.60
N LEU A 51 -3.81 0.15 -10.64
CA LEU A 51 -2.49 0.71 -10.34
C LEU A 51 -1.55 0.61 -11.55
N LEU A 52 -1.45 -0.56 -12.16
CA LEU A 52 -0.47 -0.80 -13.22
C LEU A 52 -0.85 -0.04 -14.49
N GLU A 53 -2.15 0.06 -14.79
CA GLU A 53 -2.69 0.83 -15.90
C GLU A 53 -2.43 2.32 -15.72
N ALA A 54 -2.68 2.87 -14.52
CA ALA A 54 -2.42 4.28 -14.23
C ALA A 54 -0.93 4.64 -14.24
N ALA A 55 -0.08 3.69 -13.85
CA ALA A 55 1.36 3.90 -13.77
C ALA A 55 2.10 3.65 -15.10
N ALA A 56 1.53 2.88 -16.03
CA ALA A 56 2.22 2.41 -17.24
C ALA A 56 2.88 3.54 -18.06
N GLU A 57 2.23 4.69 -18.17
CA GLU A 57 2.75 5.86 -18.90
C GLU A 57 3.86 6.62 -18.13
N HIS A 58 3.89 6.49 -16.81
CA HIS A 58 4.82 7.21 -15.93
C HIS A 58 6.06 6.39 -15.57
N LEU A 59 5.97 5.06 -15.62
CA LEU A 59 7.07 4.15 -15.29
C LEU A 59 8.16 4.11 -16.36
N LYS A 60 7.88 4.59 -17.58
CA LYS A 60 8.84 4.59 -18.69
C LYS A 60 9.27 6.02 -18.99
N PHE A 61 10.42 6.42 -18.45
CA PHE A 61 10.97 7.76 -18.67
C PHE A 61 12.48 7.73 -18.93
N GLY A 62 12.94 8.50 -19.92
CA GLY A 62 14.38 8.67 -20.20
C GLY A 62 15.11 7.36 -20.56
N GLY A 63 14.43 6.41 -21.19
CA GLY A 63 14.99 5.08 -21.52
C GLY A 63 15.14 4.13 -20.32
N LYS A 64 14.70 4.56 -19.13
CA LYS A 64 14.60 3.71 -17.93
C LYS A 64 13.15 3.26 -17.74
N HIS A 65 13.02 2.08 -17.15
CA HIS A 65 11.74 1.52 -16.75
C HIS A 65 11.76 1.30 -15.25
N ASP A 66 11.08 2.17 -14.51
CA ASP A 66 10.88 2.02 -13.08
C ASP A 66 9.82 0.94 -12.84
N ILE A 67 9.99 0.17 -11.76
CA ILE A 67 9.14 -0.99 -11.47
C ILE A 67 8.73 -0.91 -10.00
N PHE A 68 7.48 -1.24 -9.70
CA PHE A 68 7.05 -1.39 -8.30
C PHE A 68 7.62 -2.67 -7.70
N TYR A 69 8.02 -2.60 -6.43
CA TYR A 69 8.26 -3.81 -5.66
C TYR A 69 7.01 -4.18 -4.87
N GLY A 70 6.51 -5.38 -5.12
CA GLY A 70 5.19 -5.83 -4.70
C GLY A 70 5.18 -6.91 -3.63
N ASP A 71 3.99 -7.18 -3.10
CA ASP A 71 3.76 -8.32 -2.24
C ASP A 71 4.00 -9.64 -3.01
N PRO A 72 4.61 -10.66 -2.37
CA PRO A 72 4.78 -11.98 -2.97
C PRO A 72 3.50 -12.62 -3.55
N ALA A 73 2.32 -12.21 -3.10
CA ALA A 73 1.04 -12.69 -3.61
C ALA A 73 0.65 -12.10 -4.99
N TYR A 74 1.34 -11.06 -5.48
CA TYR A 74 1.08 -10.50 -6.81
C TYR A 74 1.72 -11.30 -7.95
N GLY A 75 2.78 -12.06 -7.65
CA GLY A 75 3.61 -12.72 -8.66
C GLY A 75 4.45 -11.73 -9.47
N GLN A 76 5.19 -12.24 -10.45
CA GLN A 76 5.95 -11.39 -11.39
C GLN A 76 5.03 -10.87 -12.50
N GLN A 77 5.03 -9.56 -12.75
CA GLN A 77 4.30 -8.93 -13.88
C GLN A 77 5.12 -7.77 -14.48
N ASP A 78 4.71 -7.24 -15.63
CA ASP A 78 5.49 -6.28 -16.43
C ASP A 78 5.89 -4.98 -15.70
N HIS A 79 5.13 -4.56 -14.69
CA HIS A 79 5.34 -3.32 -13.94
C HIS A 79 5.51 -3.53 -12.43
N ILE A 80 5.58 -4.80 -12.00
CA ILE A 80 5.74 -5.16 -10.60
C ILE A 80 6.65 -6.39 -10.45
N ILE A 81 7.68 -6.26 -9.62
CA ILE A 81 8.52 -7.38 -9.22
C ILE A 81 8.09 -7.82 -7.82
N ALA A 82 7.89 -9.11 -7.66
CA ALA A 82 7.67 -9.76 -6.38
C ALA A 82 8.95 -10.49 -5.91
N PRO A 83 9.09 -10.83 -4.62
CA PRO A 83 10.15 -11.71 -4.18
C PRO A 83 10.18 -13.02 -4.99
N PHE A 84 11.38 -13.50 -5.32
CA PHE A 84 11.55 -14.78 -6.00
C PHE A 84 11.09 -15.92 -5.09
N LYS A 85 10.46 -16.95 -5.68
CA LYS A 85 9.92 -18.12 -4.97
C LYS A 85 10.33 -19.39 -5.69
N GLY A 86 10.90 -20.35 -4.96
CA GLY A 86 11.31 -21.64 -5.48
C GLY A 86 12.11 -22.44 -4.47
N ALA A 87 12.23 -23.75 -4.68
CA ALA A 87 13.06 -24.63 -3.83
C ALA A 87 14.57 -24.45 -4.08
N LEU A 88 14.93 -23.94 -5.27
CA LEU A 88 16.30 -23.68 -5.71
C LEU A 88 16.34 -22.24 -6.21
N LEU A 89 16.73 -21.31 -5.34
CA LEU A 89 17.00 -19.91 -5.70
C LEU A 89 18.50 -19.72 -5.83
N THR A 90 18.93 -18.95 -6.82
CA THR A 90 20.35 -18.56 -6.94
C THR A 90 20.76 -17.65 -5.77
N GLU A 91 22.07 -17.51 -5.52
CA GLU A 91 22.57 -16.60 -4.49
C GLU A 91 22.12 -15.15 -4.76
N ASP A 92 22.14 -14.72 -6.02
CA ASP A 92 21.68 -13.39 -6.43
C ASP A 92 20.18 -13.17 -6.16
N GLU A 93 19.32 -14.17 -6.44
CA GLU A 93 17.88 -14.09 -6.18
C GLU A 93 17.56 -14.03 -4.69
N GLN A 94 18.33 -14.75 -3.86
CA GLN A 94 18.22 -14.73 -2.41
C GLN A 94 18.66 -13.38 -1.85
N GLU A 95 19.80 -12.86 -2.31
CA GLU A 95 20.30 -11.56 -1.89
C GLU A 95 19.34 -10.43 -2.30
N PHE A 96 18.84 -10.46 -3.54
CA PHE A 96 17.83 -9.51 -4.00
C PHE A 96 16.57 -9.57 -3.13
N SER A 97 15.99 -10.75 -2.92
CA SER A 97 14.77 -10.91 -2.12
C SER A 97 14.97 -10.47 -0.67
N LYS A 98 16.18 -10.69 -0.11
CA LYS A 98 16.56 -10.21 1.22
C LYS A 98 16.56 -8.68 1.28
N ARG A 99 17.33 -8.02 0.40
CA ARG A 99 17.41 -6.54 0.34
C ARG A 99 16.02 -5.92 0.14
N MET A 100 15.23 -6.50 -0.75
CA MET A 100 13.90 -5.97 -1.04
C MET A 100 12.86 -6.28 0.06
N SER A 101 13.10 -7.29 0.91
CA SER A 101 12.25 -7.52 2.08
C SER A 101 12.33 -6.35 3.07
N GLU A 102 13.51 -5.73 3.23
CA GLU A 102 13.71 -4.53 4.06
C GLU A 102 12.98 -3.33 3.47
N VAL A 103 13.03 -3.16 2.14
CA VAL A 103 12.24 -2.15 1.42
C VAL A 103 10.75 -2.33 1.67
N ARG A 104 10.24 -3.57 1.68
CA ARG A 104 8.81 -3.84 1.94
C ARG A 104 8.38 -3.42 3.36
N VAL A 105 9.26 -3.49 4.35
CA VAL A 105 8.98 -3.01 5.72
C VAL A 105 8.62 -1.52 5.71
N SER A 106 9.15 -0.73 4.76
CA SER A 106 8.80 0.68 4.63
C SER A 106 7.33 0.94 4.27
N VAL A 107 6.70 0.00 3.56
CA VAL A 107 5.26 0.05 3.25
C VAL A 107 4.44 -0.19 4.52
N GLU A 108 4.87 -1.15 5.35
CA GLU A 108 4.25 -1.46 6.63
C GLU A 108 4.33 -0.28 7.60
N TRP A 109 5.42 0.51 7.58
CA TRP A 109 5.52 1.73 8.37
C TRP A 109 4.48 2.79 7.95
N GLY A 110 4.19 2.93 6.66
CA GLY A 110 3.15 3.84 6.19
C GLY A 110 1.75 3.42 6.65
N PHE A 111 1.41 2.14 6.53
CA PHE A 111 0.17 1.59 7.07
C PHE A 111 0.07 1.75 8.59
N GLY A 112 1.17 1.45 9.30
CA GLY A 112 1.29 1.64 10.74
C GLY A 112 1.10 3.08 11.17
N LYS A 113 1.62 4.05 10.41
CA LYS A 113 1.43 5.50 10.65
C LYS A 113 -0.04 5.89 10.56
N ILE A 114 -0.77 5.42 9.54
CA ILE A 114 -2.21 5.70 9.40
C ILE A 114 -2.98 5.18 10.62
N VAL A 115 -2.78 3.91 10.98
CA VAL A 115 -3.48 3.26 12.10
C VAL A 115 -3.14 3.93 13.43
N ARG A 116 -1.87 4.31 13.64
CA ARG A 116 -1.39 4.94 14.87
C ARG A 116 -1.96 6.33 15.09
N TYR A 117 -1.97 7.17 14.06
CA TYR A 117 -2.39 8.57 14.20
C TYR A 117 -3.92 8.72 14.14
N TRP A 118 -4.59 7.84 13.40
CA TRP A 118 -6.00 7.99 13.10
C TRP A 118 -6.81 6.83 13.69
N ALA A 119 -6.94 6.80 15.02
CA ALA A 119 -7.64 5.72 15.73
C ALA A 119 -9.07 5.45 15.22
N PHE A 120 -9.71 6.41 14.56
CA PHE A 120 -11.02 6.22 13.92
C PHE A 120 -11.00 5.22 12.75
N VAL A 121 -9.85 4.93 12.14
CA VAL A 121 -9.71 3.87 11.12
C VAL A 121 -9.53 2.47 11.72
N ASP A 122 -8.99 2.38 12.95
CA ASP A 122 -8.73 1.10 13.66
C ASP A 122 -9.91 0.64 14.55
N PHE A 123 -10.86 1.54 14.80
CA PHE A 123 -11.97 1.26 15.72
C PHE A 123 -12.87 0.13 15.19
N ALA A 124 -12.60 -1.11 15.62
CA ALA A 124 -13.35 -2.31 15.24
C ALA A 124 -14.86 -2.21 15.55
N LYS A 125 -15.26 -1.36 16.51
CA LYS A 125 -16.68 -1.07 16.81
C LYS A 125 -17.36 -0.15 15.77
N ASN A 126 -16.58 0.60 14.98
CA ASN A 126 -17.05 1.54 13.95
C ASN A 126 -16.91 1.00 12.52
N GLN A 127 -16.19 -0.10 12.31
CA GLN A 127 -16.08 -0.79 11.00
C GLN A 127 -17.37 -1.57 10.64
N LYS A 128 -18.53 -0.91 10.72
CA LYS A 128 -19.78 -1.42 10.18
C LYS A 128 -19.82 -1.06 8.70
N LEU A 129 -19.60 -2.05 7.83
CA LEU A 129 -19.46 -1.98 6.36
C LEU A 129 -20.61 -1.25 5.60
N ARG A 130 -21.61 -0.70 6.29
CA ARG A 130 -22.81 -0.08 5.72
C ARG A 130 -23.30 1.18 6.45
N LEU A 131 -22.69 1.60 7.56
CA LEU A 131 -23.09 2.80 8.31
C LEU A 131 -22.10 3.96 8.18
N GLN A 132 -20.84 3.67 7.83
CA GLN A 132 -19.80 4.67 7.64
C GLN A 132 -19.12 4.51 6.28
N ARG A 133 -18.67 5.64 5.71
CA ARG A 133 -17.91 5.70 4.46
C ARG A 133 -16.45 5.33 4.73
N LEU A 134 -16.20 4.09 5.16
CA LEU A 134 -14.89 3.61 5.64
C LEU A 134 -13.76 3.89 4.64
N GLY A 135 -14.01 3.74 3.33
CA GLY A 135 -13.02 4.10 2.31
C GLY A 135 -12.67 5.57 2.27
N LYS A 136 -13.64 6.47 2.44
CA LYS A 136 -13.38 7.91 2.50
C LYS A 136 -12.65 8.29 3.79
N MET A 137 -12.99 7.65 4.90
CA MET A 137 -12.28 7.86 6.17
C MET A 137 -10.82 7.42 6.06
N TYR A 138 -10.57 6.26 5.45
CA TYR A 138 -9.21 5.76 5.26
C TYR A 138 -8.41 6.60 4.27
N ALA A 139 -9.03 7.03 3.17
CA ALA A 139 -8.40 7.95 2.21
C ALA A 139 -8.05 9.30 2.87
N MET A 140 -8.94 9.85 3.70
CA MET A 140 -8.66 11.07 4.46
C MET A 140 -7.53 10.86 5.47
N ALA A 141 -7.51 9.72 6.16
CA ALA A 141 -6.44 9.37 7.09
C ALA A 141 -5.09 9.26 6.36
N ALA A 142 -5.04 8.63 5.18
CA ALA A 142 -3.84 8.58 4.35
C ALA A 142 -3.40 9.97 3.88
N PHE A 143 -4.34 10.82 3.44
CA PHE A 143 -4.04 12.20 3.06
C PHE A 143 -3.44 13.00 4.22
N LEU A 144 -4.03 12.93 5.41
CA LEU A 144 -3.50 13.59 6.59
C LEU A 144 -2.17 13.00 7.04
N SER A 145 -1.95 11.70 6.85
CA SER A 145 -0.64 11.06 7.05
C SER A 145 0.43 11.58 6.08
N ASN A 146 0.08 11.84 4.82
CA ASN A 146 1.00 12.49 3.88
C ASN A 146 1.33 13.92 4.30
N VAL A 147 0.34 14.70 4.75
CA VAL A 147 0.57 16.04 5.31
C VAL A 147 1.52 16.00 6.51
N ASP A 148 1.30 15.08 7.45
CA ASP A 148 2.20 14.87 8.59
C ASP A 148 3.60 14.45 8.14
N THR A 149 3.72 13.60 7.11
CA THR A 149 5.00 13.24 6.50
C THR A 149 5.69 14.45 5.88
N CYS A 150 5.00 15.35 5.17
CA CYS A 150 5.60 16.56 4.61
C CYS A 150 6.19 17.48 5.68
N VAL A 151 5.56 17.55 6.86
CA VAL A 151 5.98 18.46 7.94
C VAL A 151 7.07 17.84 8.83
N TYR A 152 6.97 16.55 9.15
CA TYR A 152 7.81 15.91 10.17
C TYR A 152 8.67 14.75 9.64
N GLY A 153 8.53 14.41 8.36
CA GLY A 153 9.13 13.22 7.77
C GLY A 153 8.42 11.93 8.14
N SER A 154 9.03 10.82 7.73
CA SER A 154 8.55 9.48 8.05
C SER A 154 9.72 8.55 8.34
N GLN A 155 9.43 7.34 8.83
CA GLN A 155 10.45 6.32 8.97
C GLN A 155 10.97 5.87 7.59
N THR A 156 10.08 5.80 6.60
CA THR A 156 10.40 5.53 5.19
C THR A 156 11.37 6.56 4.62
N SER A 157 11.08 7.85 4.79
CA SER A 157 11.93 8.94 4.29
C SER A 157 13.34 8.89 4.90
N LYS A 158 13.44 8.55 6.19
CA LYS A 158 14.73 8.35 6.87
C LYS A 158 15.48 7.12 6.38
N PHE A 159 14.78 6.01 6.15
CA PHE A 159 15.38 4.77 5.66
C PHE A 159 16.01 4.94 4.27
N PHE A 160 15.32 5.64 3.36
CA PHE A 160 15.84 5.92 2.02
C PHE A 160 16.75 7.16 1.94
N GLY A 161 16.87 7.92 3.02
CA GLY A 161 17.64 9.17 3.03
C GLY A 161 17.08 10.24 2.09
N LEU A 162 15.77 10.19 1.80
CA LEU A 162 15.09 11.09 0.88
C LEU A 162 14.09 11.95 1.64
N ALA A 163 14.26 13.28 1.61
CA ALA A 163 13.32 14.19 2.24
C ALA A 163 11.96 14.15 1.52
N PRO A 164 10.84 14.17 2.25
CA PRO A 164 9.51 14.30 1.65
C PRO A 164 9.37 15.64 0.93
N LEU A 165 8.43 15.69 -0.01
CA LEU A 165 7.94 16.94 -0.58
C LEU A 165 7.56 17.93 0.52
N SER A 166 7.75 19.22 0.26
CA SER A 166 7.21 20.25 1.14
C SER A 166 5.67 20.18 1.13
N LEU A 167 5.05 20.65 2.21
CA LEU A 167 3.59 20.70 2.31
C LEU A 167 2.97 21.49 1.15
N SER A 168 3.64 22.56 0.71
CA SER A 168 3.16 23.37 -0.41
C SER A 168 3.20 22.56 -1.71
N GLU A 169 4.32 21.92 -2.04
CA GLU A 169 4.43 21.11 -3.26
C GLU A 169 3.39 20.00 -3.28
N TYR A 170 3.23 19.27 -2.17
CA TYR A 170 2.27 18.17 -2.07
C TYR A 170 0.80 18.62 -2.29
N LEU A 171 0.42 19.79 -1.78
CA LEU A 171 -0.95 20.30 -1.93
C LEU A 171 -1.24 20.85 -3.33
N HIS A 172 -0.21 21.19 -4.12
CA HIS A 172 -0.34 21.73 -5.48
C HIS A 172 -0.02 20.69 -6.57
N SER A 173 0.45 19.50 -6.20
CA SER A 173 0.77 18.40 -7.13
C SER A 173 -0.41 17.48 -7.44
N GLY A 174 -1.65 17.88 -7.10
CA GLY A 174 -2.87 17.06 -7.19
C GLY A 174 -3.75 17.36 -8.38
#